data_AF-A0A2G8XTL5-F1
#
_entry.id   AF-A0A2G8XTL5-F1
#
_cell.length_a   1.000
_cell.length_b   1.000
_cell.length_c   1.000
_cell.angle_alpha   90.00
_cell.angle_beta   90.00
_cell.angle_gamma   90.00
#
_symmetry.space_group_name_H-M   'P 1'
#
loop_
_entity.id
_entity.type
_entity.pdbx_description
1 polymer ?
#
loop_
_entity_poly.entity_id
_entity_poly.type
_entity_poly.pdbx_seq_one_letter_code
_entity_poly.pdbx_strand_id
1 'polypeptide(L)'
;SDDEGSDEDPKLDFRIIAHQGTVNRVRCCPQMNRLVATWSDLGEVNVWDIDKQVKRLDDPGAAGPPPTPHQPPKFTYKDHGVEGYALDWNPVHTGKMLSGDVEGCVCLWEPQEGGWAVSKIMHASKKKKKAAPVRFSGVSEGASVEETQWKLGGSGAGDVFATASNDGGIR
;
A
#
# COMPACT_ATOMS: atom_id res chain seq x y z
N SER A 1 -20.71 -44.64 21.66
CA SER A 1 -19.85 -43.58 22.20
C SER A 1 -19.83 -42.55 21.12
N ASP A 2 -20.70 -41.56 21.25
CA ASP A 2 -21.07 -40.67 20.16
C ASP A 2 -19.89 -39.75 19.81
N ASP A 3 -19.45 -39.89 18.57
CA ASP A 3 -18.43 -39.07 17.92
C ASP A 3 -19.11 -37.76 17.51
N GLU A 4 -19.32 -36.87 18.48
CA GLU A 4 -19.75 -35.50 18.20
C GLU A 4 -18.57 -34.72 17.63
N GLY A 5 -18.43 -34.79 16.30
CA GLY A 5 -17.63 -33.85 15.54
C GLY A 5 -18.09 -32.44 15.86
N SER A 6 -17.25 -31.68 16.57
CA SER A 6 -17.52 -30.29 16.87
C SER A 6 -17.43 -29.47 15.58
N ASP A 7 -18.56 -29.28 14.90
CA ASP A 7 -18.74 -28.24 13.89
C ASP A 7 -18.64 -26.87 14.60
N GLU A 8 -17.42 -26.43 14.94
CA GLU A 8 -17.23 -25.06 15.41
C GLU A 8 -17.48 -24.09 14.25
N ASP A 9 -18.49 -23.23 14.41
CA ASP A 9 -18.76 -22.13 13.50
C ASP A 9 -17.51 -21.24 13.31
N PRO A 10 -17.30 -20.65 12.12
CA PRO A 10 -16.19 -19.73 11.90
C PRO A 10 -16.30 -18.52 12.82
N LYS A 11 -15.28 -18.30 13.65
CA LYS A 11 -15.19 -17.16 14.57
C LYS A 11 -14.55 -15.97 13.85
N LEU A 12 -15.18 -14.80 13.95
CA LEU A 12 -14.65 -13.53 13.42
C LEU A 12 -14.24 -12.62 14.58
N ASP A 13 -12.94 -12.44 14.74
CA ASP A 13 -12.35 -11.42 15.63
C ASP A 13 -11.76 -10.28 14.81
N PHE A 14 -12.05 -9.04 15.21
CA PHE A 14 -11.56 -7.86 14.50
C PHE A 14 -11.18 -6.72 15.44
N ARG A 15 -10.36 -5.81 14.92
CA ARG A 15 -10.07 -4.51 15.53
C ARG A 15 -10.32 -3.44 14.49
N ILE A 16 -10.85 -2.31 14.93
CA ILE A 16 -11.18 -1.19 14.04
C ILE A 16 -10.05 -0.16 14.10
N ILE A 17 -9.68 0.36 12.94
CA ILE A 17 -8.92 1.61 12.80
C ILE A 17 -9.77 2.52 11.90
N ALA A 18 -10.11 3.70 12.38
CA ALA A 18 -10.84 4.68 11.60
C ALA A 18 -9.93 5.25 10.50
N HIS A 19 -10.37 5.13 9.25
CA HIS A 19 -9.69 5.68 8.09
C HIS A 19 -10.44 6.92 7.59
N GLN A 20 -9.71 7.96 7.19
CA GLN A 20 -10.30 9.15 6.59
C GLN A 20 -10.42 8.96 5.06
N GLY A 21 -11.65 9.06 4.55
CA GLY A 21 -11.95 8.71 3.16
C GLY A 21 -12.08 7.19 2.96
N THR A 22 -12.40 6.80 1.72
CA THR A 22 -12.54 5.40 1.31
C THR A 22 -11.16 4.75 1.19
N VAL A 23 -11.08 3.47 1.57
CA VAL A 23 -9.87 2.65 1.33
C VAL A 23 -10.00 1.95 -0.01
N ASN A 24 -9.33 2.47 -1.04
CA ASN A 24 -9.31 1.87 -2.38
C ASN A 24 -8.47 0.60 -2.42
N ARG A 25 -7.36 0.58 -1.66
CA ARG A 25 -6.47 -0.59 -1.54
C ARG A 25 -5.80 -0.64 -0.18
N VAL A 26 -5.54 -1.84 0.31
CA VAL A 26 -4.74 -2.12 1.50
C VAL A 26 -3.71 -3.21 1.20
N ARG A 27 -2.48 -3.04 1.66
CA ARG A 27 -1.41 -4.05 1.56
C ARG A 27 -0.57 -4.09 2.83
N CYS A 28 -0.19 -5.29 3.24
CA CYS A 28 0.68 -5.53 4.39
C CYS A 28 2.15 -5.66 3.95
N CYS A 29 3.09 -5.08 4.72
CA CYS A 29 4.51 -5.18 4.45
C CYS A 29 5.00 -6.62 4.75
N PRO A 30 5.52 -7.38 3.77
CA PRO A 30 5.74 -8.81 3.92
C PRO A 30 6.84 -9.19 4.93
N GLN A 31 7.81 -8.30 5.17
CA GLN A 31 8.88 -8.53 6.16
C GLN A 31 8.53 -7.97 7.54
N MET A 32 7.47 -7.15 7.65
CA MET A 32 7.08 -6.48 8.89
C MET A 32 5.57 -6.33 8.94
N ASN A 33 4.87 -7.42 9.27
CA ASN A 33 3.41 -7.54 9.15
C ASN A 33 2.58 -6.56 10.00
N ARG A 34 3.20 -5.82 10.91
CA ARG A 34 2.57 -4.70 11.64
C ARG A 34 2.48 -3.41 10.82
N LEU A 35 3.22 -3.29 9.71
CA LEU A 35 3.16 -2.15 8.82
C LEU A 35 2.18 -2.44 7.69
N VAL A 36 1.16 -1.59 7.59
CA VAL A 36 0.12 -1.68 6.56
C VAL A 36 0.08 -0.36 5.82
N ALA A 37 -0.01 -0.41 4.48
CA ALA A 37 -0.25 0.76 3.67
C ALA A 37 -1.70 0.73 3.15
N THR A 38 -2.34 1.89 3.09
CA THR A 38 -3.64 2.08 2.45
C THR A 38 -3.57 3.18 1.41
N TRP A 39 -4.34 3.00 0.34
CA TRP A 39 -4.59 4.03 -0.66
C TRP A 39 -5.97 4.64 -0.45
N SER A 40 -6.06 5.97 -0.41
CA SER A 40 -7.29 6.72 -0.16
C SER A 40 -7.86 7.39 -1.42
N ASP A 41 -9.19 7.48 -1.50
CA ASP A 41 -9.91 8.30 -2.49
C ASP A 41 -9.62 9.81 -2.35
N LEU A 42 -9.11 10.24 -1.19
CA LEU A 42 -8.65 11.61 -0.96
C LEU A 42 -7.31 11.94 -1.62
N GLY A 43 -6.74 11.02 -2.40
CA GLY A 43 -5.46 11.20 -3.08
C GLY A 43 -4.25 11.18 -2.16
N GLU A 44 -4.36 10.41 -1.09
CA GLU A 44 -3.28 10.19 -0.12
C GLU A 44 -3.01 8.70 0.11
N VAL A 45 -1.76 8.40 0.46
CA VAL A 45 -1.33 7.06 0.87
C VAL A 45 -0.89 7.13 2.32
N ASN A 46 -1.45 6.24 3.13
CA ASN A 46 -1.23 6.20 4.58
C ASN A 46 -0.46 4.93 4.94
N VAL A 47 0.56 5.05 5.78
CA VAL A 47 1.23 3.91 6.42
C VAL A 47 0.82 3.84 7.89
N TRP A 48 0.40 2.67 8.32
CA TRP A 48 -0.15 2.39 9.65
C TRP A 48 0.77 1.42 10.39
N ASP A 49 0.91 1.64 11.69
CA ASP A 49 1.53 0.69 12.61
C ASP A 49 0.42 0.02 13.42
N ILE A 50 0.11 -1.24 13.09
CA ILE A 50 -1.04 -1.97 13.65
C ILE A 50 -0.63 -2.96 14.76
N ASP A 51 0.59 -2.82 15.31
CA ASP A 51 1.15 -3.72 16.33
C ASP A 51 0.22 -3.90 17.54
N LYS A 52 -0.42 -2.82 18.01
CA LYS A 52 -1.36 -2.87 19.14
C LYS A 52 -2.61 -3.69 18.82
N GLN A 53 -3.12 -3.57 17.59
CA GLN A 53 -4.29 -4.29 17.12
C GLN A 53 -3.98 -5.79 16.97
N VAL A 54 -2.83 -6.12 16.36
CA VAL A 54 -2.35 -7.51 16.21
C VAL A 54 -2.16 -8.17 17.57
N LYS A 55 -1.41 -7.55 18.48
CA LYS A 55 -1.19 -8.10 19.84
C LYS A 55 -2.50 -8.33 20.60
N ARG A 56 -3.50 -7.46 20.42
CA ARG A 56 -4.80 -7.62 21.08
C ARG A 56 -5.68 -8.68 20.42
N LEU A 57 -5.42 -9.06 19.17
CA LEU A 57 -6.06 -10.21 18.53
C LEU A 57 -5.40 -11.51 18.99
N ASP A 58 -4.07 -11.53 19.13
CA ASP A 58 -3.32 -12.69 19.62
C ASP A 58 -3.60 -12.99 21.10
N ASP A 59 -3.84 -11.94 21.91
CA ASP A 59 -4.27 -12.06 23.31
C ASP A 59 -5.48 -11.14 23.60
N PRO A 60 -6.72 -11.61 23.34
CA PRO A 60 -7.93 -10.86 23.64
C PRO A 60 -8.11 -10.55 25.14
N GLY A 61 -7.50 -11.35 26.02
CA GLY A 61 -7.58 -11.27 27.48
C GLY A 61 -6.52 -10.38 28.13
N ALA A 62 -5.59 -9.82 27.35
CA ALA A 62 -4.51 -8.97 27.85
C ALA A 62 -5.03 -7.86 28.79
N ALA A 63 -4.30 -7.61 29.87
CA ALA A 63 -4.61 -6.50 30.78
C ALA A 63 -4.41 -5.14 30.08
N GLY A 64 -5.25 -4.16 30.42
CA GLY A 64 -5.21 -2.81 29.86
C GLY A 64 -6.31 -2.51 28.86
N PRO A 65 -6.50 -1.22 28.50
CA PRO A 65 -7.56 -0.81 27.60
C PRO A 65 -7.31 -1.32 26.16
N PRO A 66 -8.37 -1.65 25.40
CA PRO A 66 -8.22 -2.00 23.99
C PRO A 66 -7.66 -0.82 23.19
N PRO A 67 -6.99 -1.08 22.04
CA PRO A 67 -6.54 -0.01 21.16
C PRO A 67 -7.71 0.88 20.73
N THR A 68 -7.49 2.20 20.74
CA THR A 68 -8.48 3.16 20.23
C THR A 68 -8.67 2.99 18.73
N PRO A 69 -9.92 3.09 18.21
CA PRO A 69 -10.15 3.15 16.77
C PRO A 69 -9.51 4.37 16.10
N HIS A 70 -9.36 5.48 16.82
CA HIS A 70 -8.85 6.74 16.28
C HIS A 70 -7.36 6.91 16.53
N GLN A 71 -6.54 6.13 15.82
CA GLN A 71 -5.09 6.35 15.78
C GLN A 71 -4.70 7.09 14.49
N PRO A 72 -3.73 8.02 14.54
CA PRO A 72 -3.21 8.62 13.32
C PRO A 72 -2.37 7.62 12.52
N PRO A 73 -2.27 7.78 11.19
CA PRO A 73 -1.25 7.09 10.40
C PRO A 73 0.15 7.36 10.98
N LYS A 74 1.04 6.38 10.87
CA LYS A 74 2.47 6.56 11.13
C LYS A 74 3.08 7.56 10.15
N PHE A 75 2.61 7.55 8.91
CA PHE A 75 3.04 8.45 7.85
C PHE A 75 1.92 8.63 6.82
N THR A 76 1.80 9.83 6.26
CA THR A 76 0.83 10.14 5.19
C THR A 76 1.53 10.92 4.09
N TYR A 77 1.37 10.49 2.84
CA TYR A 77 1.80 11.24 1.65
C TYR A 77 0.59 11.75 0.91
N LYS A 78 0.54 13.07 0.67
CA LYS A 78 -0.61 13.77 0.07
C LYS A 78 -0.33 14.33 -1.32
N ASP A 79 0.91 14.23 -1.81
CA ASP A 79 1.29 14.87 -3.08
C ASP A 79 0.91 14.03 -4.32
N HIS A 80 0.22 12.90 -4.15
CA HIS A 80 -0.57 12.32 -5.24
C HIS A 80 -1.68 13.30 -5.62
N GLY A 81 -2.50 13.72 -4.65
CA GLY A 81 -3.54 14.75 -4.83
C GLY A 81 -4.76 14.30 -5.64
N VAL A 82 -4.71 13.08 -6.18
CA VAL A 82 -5.78 12.38 -6.90
C VAL A 82 -5.81 10.93 -6.45
N GLU A 83 -6.96 10.29 -6.53
CA GLU A 83 -7.12 8.90 -6.14
C GLU A 83 -6.31 7.93 -7.00
N GLY A 84 -6.29 6.66 -6.60
CA GLY A 84 -5.47 5.64 -7.20
C GLY A 84 -5.80 4.27 -6.65
N TYR A 85 -5.17 3.26 -7.27
CA TYR A 85 -5.50 1.87 -7.04
C TYR A 85 -4.27 0.99 -6.91
N ALA A 86 -3.10 1.40 -7.41
CA ALA A 86 -1.90 0.60 -7.36
C ALA A 86 -1.12 0.82 -6.06
N LEU A 87 -0.78 -0.27 -5.36
CA LEU A 87 -0.02 -0.24 -4.12
C LEU A 87 0.66 -1.59 -3.94
N ASP A 88 1.99 -1.59 -3.76
CA ASP A 88 2.76 -2.83 -3.62
C ASP A 88 4.04 -2.65 -2.80
N TRP A 89 4.15 -3.41 -1.71
CA TRP A 89 5.36 -3.46 -0.89
C TRP A 89 6.43 -4.29 -1.59
N ASN A 90 7.68 -3.83 -1.47
CA ASN A 90 8.81 -4.53 -2.03
C ASN A 90 9.07 -5.84 -1.24
N PRO A 91 9.22 -6.99 -1.91
CA PRO A 91 9.40 -8.28 -1.25
C PRO A 91 10.82 -8.50 -0.71
N VAL A 92 11.80 -7.70 -1.15
CA VAL A 92 13.21 -7.84 -0.76
C VAL A 92 13.63 -6.76 0.23
N HIS A 93 13.28 -5.50 -0.04
CA HIS A 93 13.68 -4.36 0.76
C HIS A 93 12.56 -3.92 1.69
N THR A 94 12.69 -4.27 2.98
CA THR A 94 11.71 -3.94 4.02
C THR A 94 11.35 -2.47 3.99
N GLY A 95 10.05 -2.17 3.90
CA GLY A 95 9.54 -0.81 3.95
C GLY A 95 9.62 -0.03 2.62
N LYS A 96 10.31 -0.54 1.58
CA LYS A 96 10.25 0.05 0.24
C LYS A 96 8.90 -0.32 -0.41
N MET A 97 8.26 0.60 -1.12
CA MET A 97 7.00 0.29 -1.82
C MET A 97 6.77 1.16 -3.06
N LEU A 98 5.81 0.74 -3.88
CA LEU A 98 5.29 1.49 -5.02
C LEU A 98 3.85 1.85 -4.78
N SER A 99 3.46 2.97 -5.36
CA SER A 99 2.12 3.48 -5.27
C SER A 99 1.78 4.18 -6.61
N GLY A 100 0.61 3.96 -7.19
CA GLY A 100 0.23 4.54 -8.49
C GLY A 100 -1.22 5.04 -8.56
N ASP A 101 -1.44 6.09 -9.36
CA ASP A 101 -2.68 6.87 -9.38
C ASP A 101 -3.37 6.95 -10.75
N VAL A 102 -4.56 7.56 -10.77
CA VAL A 102 -5.40 7.69 -11.96
C VAL A 102 -4.86 8.66 -13.02
N GLU A 103 -3.85 9.45 -12.70
CA GLU A 103 -3.17 10.35 -13.65
C GLU A 103 -1.87 9.75 -14.21
N GLY A 104 -1.65 8.46 -14.00
CA GLY A 104 -0.53 7.75 -14.59
C GLY A 104 0.78 7.95 -13.83
N CYS A 105 0.74 8.47 -12.61
CA CYS A 105 1.91 8.61 -11.75
C CYS A 105 2.26 7.28 -11.08
N VAL A 106 3.55 7.02 -10.93
CA VAL A 106 4.06 6.01 -9.97
C VAL A 106 5.05 6.67 -9.04
N CYS A 107 4.83 6.52 -7.74
CA CYS A 107 5.73 6.95 -6.69
C CYS A 107 6.51 5.77 -6.12
N LEU A 108 7.81 5.95 -5.96
CA LEU A 108 8.68 5.08 -5.20
C LEU A 108 8.84 5.63 -3.79
N TRP A 109 8.62 4.75 -2.83
CA TRP A 109 8.75 5.01 -1.40
C TRP A 109 9.97 4.29 -0.87
N GLU A 110 10.89 5.03 -0.28
CA GLU A 110 12.11 4.49 0.32
C GLU A 110 12.10 4.82 1.82
N PRO A 111 12.26 3.83 2.71
CA PRO A 111 12.26 4.07 4.14
C PRO A 111 13.45 4.95 4.53
N GLN A 112 13.21 5.91 5.41
CA GLN A 112 14.23 6.78 6.00
C GLN A 112 13.99 6.91 7.52
N GLU A 113 14.90 7.59 8.21
CA GLU A 113 14.71 7.88 9.62
C GLU A 113 13.39 8.65 9.83
N GLY A 114 12.50 8.08 10.65
CA GLY A 114 11.21 8.68 11.00
C GLY A 114 10.10 8.58 9.94
N GLY A 115 10.32 7.99 8.76
CA GLY A 115 9.27 7.91 7.72
C GLY A 115 9.73 7.39 6.37
N TRP A 116 9.27 8.03 5.30
CA TRP A 116 9.58 7.65 3.92
C TRP A 116 10.00 8.86 3.08
N ALA A 117 11.06 8.69 2.30
CA ALA A 117 11.31 9.54 1.14
C ALA A 117 10.41 9.04 0.01
N VAL A 118 9.66 9.96 -0.61
CA VAL A 118 8.76 9.61 -1.72
C VAL A 118 9.18 10.38 -2.98
N SER A 119 9.39 9.65 -4.07
CA SER A 119 9.81 10.23 -5.35
C SER A 119 8.90 9.74 -6.48
N LYS A 120 8.50 10.66 -7.36
CA LYS A 120 7.72 10.34 -8.54
C LYS A 120 8.66 9.79 -9.62
N ILE A 121 8.48 8.52 -9.99
CA ILE A 121 9.37 7.80 -10.91
C ILE A 121 8.77 7.58 -12.30
N MET A 122 7.45 7.72 -12.43
CA MET A 122 6.69 7.69 -13.69
C MET A 122 5.58 8.76 -13.66
N HIS A 123 5.20 9.26 -14.84
CA HIS A 123 4.04 10.13 -15.07
C HIS A 123 3.48 9.89 -16.47
N ALA A 124 2.19 10.17 -16.68
CA ALA A 124 1.59 10.15 -18.02
C ALA A 124 2.39 11.01 -19.01
N SER A 125 2.60 10.47 -20.22
CA SER A 125 3.40 11.13 -21.26
C SER A 125 2.70 12.41 -21.75
N LYS A 126 3.17 13.59 -21.35
CA LYS A 126 2.64 14.88 -21.82
C LYS A 126 3.22 15.26 -23.19
N LYS A 127 2.38 15.62 -24.15
CA LYS A 127 2.79 16.08 -25.50
C LYS A 127 3.51 17.45 -25.52
N LYS A 128 3.66 18.18 -24.41
CA LYS A 128 4.28 19.52 -24.37
C LYS A 128 5.38 19.66 -23.31
N LYS A 129 6.47 20.32 -23.74
CA LYS A 129 7.75 20.57 -23.06
C LYS A 129 7.58 21.19 -21.67
N LYS A 130 8.36 20.68 -20.69
CA LYS A 130 8.53 21.05 -19.27
C LYS A 130 7.96 20.08 -18.21
N ALA A 131 7.84 18.78 -18.50
CA ALA A 131 7.76 17.79 -17.42
C ALA A 131 9.15 17.60 -16.79
N ALA A 132 9.21 17.45 -15.46
CA ALA A 132 10.44 17.04 -14.78
C ALA A 132 10.91 15.68 -15.34
N PRO A 133 12.23 15.43 -15.46
CA PRO A 133 12.72 14.14 -15.90
C PRO A 133 12.26 13.06 -14.92
N VAL A 134 11.57 12.05 -15.45
CA VAL A 134 11.17 10.84 -14.72
C VAL A 134 12.17 9.72 -14.98
N ARG A 135 12.25 8.76 -14.06
CA ARG A 135 13.17 7.61 -14.18
C ARG A 135 12.73 6.62 -15.27
N PHE A 136 11.42 6.46 -15.48
CA PHE A 136 10.86 5.52 -16.44
C PHE A 136 9.80 6.19 -17.32
N SER A 137 9.64 5.70 -18.56
CA SER A 137 8.53 6.10 -19.43
C SER A 137 7.20 5.70 -18.80
N GLY A 138 6.28 6.65 -18.67
CA GLY A 138 4.97 6.38 -18.08
C GLY A 138 3.94 5.83 -19.07
N VAL A 139 2.69 5.94 -18.65
CA VAL A 139 1.51 5.51 -19.42
C VAL A 139 1.10 6.53 -20.48
N SER A 140 0.14 6.18 -21.33
CA SER A 140 -0.45 7.10 -22.30
C SER A 140 -1.04 8.35 -21.63
N GLU A 141 -1.15 9.45 -22.37
CA GLU A 141 -1.73 10.70 -21.84
C GLU A 141 -3.17 10.47 -21.35
N GLY A 142 -3.42 10.77 -20.07
CA GLY A 142 -4.73 10.58 -19.42
C GLY A 142 -5.05 9.14 -18.99
N ALA A 143 -4.10 8.22 -19.11
CA ALA A 143 -4.25 6.86 -18.62
C ALA A 143 -3.88 6.73 -17.14
N SER A 144 -4.51 5.78 -16.45
CA SER A 144 -4.29 5.45 -15.05
C SER A 144 -3.23 4.37 -14.87
N VAL A 145 -2.62 4.28 -13.68
CA VAL A 145 -1.93 3.09 -13.20
C VAL A 145 -2.88 2.31 -12.28
N GLU A 146 -3.31 1.14 -12.74
CA GLU A 146 -4.29 0.30 -12.04
C GLU A 146 -3.62 -0.71 -11.09
N GLU A 147 -2.40 -1.14 -11.43
CA GLU A 147 -1.66 -2.11 -10.63
C GLU A 147 -0.15 -1.88 -10.77
N THR A 148 0.58 -2.14 -9.69
CA THR A 148 2.04 -2.28 -9.69
C THR A 148 2.40 -3.58 -9.00
N GLN A 149 3.41 -4.28 -9.50
CA GLN A 149 3.90 -5.50 -8.86
C GLN A 149 5.43 -5.57 -8.95
N TRP A 150 6.09 -5.70 -7.80
CA TRP A 150 7.51 -6.00 -7.74
C TRP A 150 7.80 -7.43 -8.19
N LYS A 151 8.94 -7.61 -8.85
CA LYS A 151 9.47 -8.95 -9.13
C LYS A 151 9.79 -9.66 -7.81
N LEU A 152 9.20 -10.84 -7.63
CA LEU A 152 9.24 -11.59 -6.37
C LEU A 152 10.54 -12.39 -6.13
N GLY A 153 11.26 -12.77 -7.17
CA GLY A 153 12.44 -13.64 -7.02
C GLY A 153 13.38 -13.65 -8.23
N GLY A 154 14.55 -14.26 -8.05
CA GLY A 154 15.61 -14.33 -9.05
C GLY A 154 16.37 -13.02 -9.26
N SER A 155 17.15 -12.94 -10.34
CA SER A 155 17.92 -11.74 -10.68
C SER A 155 16.99 -10.53 -10.89
N GLY A 156 17.26 -9.42 -10.18
CA GLY A 156 16.46 -8.19 -10.24
C GLY A 156 15.22 -8.17 -9.33
N ALA A 157 15.03 -9.17 -8.45
CA ALA A 157 14.00 -9.10 -7.42
C ALA A 157 14.24 -7.90 -6.49
N GLY A 158 13.19 -7.13 -6.20
CA GLY A 158 13.29 -5.90 -5.40
C GLY A 158 13.73 -4.65 -6.18
N ASP A 159 14.18 -4.81 -7.43
CA ASP A 159 14.62 -3.70 -8.30
C ASP A 159 13.77 -3.56 -9.56
N VAL A 160 13.23 -4.67 -10.05
CA VAL A 160 12.34 -4.72 -11.21
C VAL A 160 10.90 -4.78 -10.74
N PHE A 161 10.03 -4.03 -11.40
CA PHE A 161 8.59 -4.05 -11.20
C PHE A 161 7.87 -3.98 -12.54
N ALA A 162 6.61 -4.38 -12.54
CA ALA A 162 5.70 -4.19 -13.65
C ALA A 162 4.55 -3.25 -13.25
N THR A 163 3.95 -2.59 -14.23
CA THR A 163 2.77 -1.74 -14.07
C THR A 163 1.72 -2.14 -15.10
N ALA A 164 0.44 -2.10 -14.72
CA ALA A 164 -0.69 -2.28 -15.63
C ALA A 164 -1.52 -1.00 -15.68
N SER A 165 -2.00 -0.64 -16.87
CA SER A 165 -2.71 0.61 -17.14
C SER A 165 -4.01 0.37 -17.91
N ASN A 166 -4.97 1.27 -17.73
CA ASN A 166 -6.21 1.28 -18.52
C ASN A 166 -5.98 1.62 -20.01
N ASP A 167 -4.76 2.00 -20.42
CA ASP A 167 -4.39 2.13 -21.83
C ASP A 167 -4.15 0.78 -22.54
N GLY A 168 -4.35 -0.34 -21.82
CA GLY A 168 -4.14 -1.69 -22.33
C GLY A 168 -2.68 -2.15 -22.27
N GLY A 169 -1.76 -1.31 -21.77
CA GLY A 169 -0.35 -1.62 -21.64
C GLY A 169 0.02 -2.27 -20.29
N ILE A 170 0.91 -3.25 -20.36
CA ILE A 170 1.71 -3.73 -19.23
C ILE A 170 3.16 -3.32 -19.52
N ARG A 171 3.81 -2.67 -18.56
CA ARG A 171 5.18 -2.14 -18.68
C ARG A 171 6.06 -2.70 -17.59
#